data_AF-A0A0A9X6W9-F1
#
_entry.id   AF-A0A0A9X6W9-F1
#
_cell.length_a   1.000
_cell.length_b   1.000
_cell.length_c   1.000
_cell.angle_alpha   90.00
_cell.angle_beta   90.00
_cell.angle_gamma   90.00
#
_symmetry.space_group_name_H-M   'P 1'
#
loop_
_entity.id
_entity.type
_entity.pdbx_description
1 polymer ?
#
loop_
_entity_poly.entity_id
_entity_poly.type
_entity_poly.pdbx_seq_one_letter_code
_entity_poly.pdbx_strand_id
1 'polypeptide(L)'
;MAHSFLHTINKHISSYLIERGIEPRRNAGSGVWLSVLLPFCIIRGEFTYDTSSKYKVASCLSTGLLFHSLIVMARSYNHKFIQPIEVFLCCITSIISLYLFSAEGIILSALYGSLGVYTYHTLILPLMKLCPRSFSYGEATIACQGFVLFLFIGMIGDQNRSVSCYTIATTILQCGNACMLGLAACAYHLELKRKPLQFYSLLFFNVLALLVCLYFLIGENPLFWILTLFSKDMVTVWMVLFWVACIFLALGMVSTQISSEKKANTVTRKIFHLLSLLVFVPGIILKPCTIYLASGVAFALLLGLDMLRILNMPPFGKFLQLGFMRFVDEKDDGPLALTPVYLLVGCALPLWIHPDLDKGDLLPLFAGLLSIGVGDSAASTCGTFVGKNRWPGSKKTKEGTAACFLSQLFLVIFLIHIEYVPRTNLIKPTFAIATSSIVEAKTDQVDNIVLPLMMYAMML
;
A
#
# COMPACT_ATOMS: atom_id res chain seq x y z
N MET A 1 19.71 12.95 19.88
CA MET A 1 18.39 13.12 20.55
C MET A 1 17.29 12.30 19.87
N ALA A 2 16.96 12.52 18.58
CA ALA A 2 15.89 11.80 17.87
C ALA A 2 16.06 10.26 17.83
N HIS A 3 17.29 9.75 17.63
CA HIS A 3 17.56 8.31 17.65
C HIS A 3 17.28 7.67 19.02
N SER A 4 17.65 8.35 20.11
CA SER A 4 17.36 7.88 21.48
C SER A 4 15.86 7.88 21.77
N PHE A 5 15.15 8.89 21.28
CA PHE A 5 13.70 9.01 21.45
C PHE A 5 12.94 7.85 20.78
N LEU A 6 13.21 7.58 19.49
CA LEU A 6 12.55 6.50 18.76
C LEU A 6 12.93 5.12 19.30
N HIS A 7 14.18 4.93 19.73
CA HIS A 7 14.61 3.67 20.33
C HIS A 7 13.84 3.35 21.62
N THR A 8 13.69 4.34 22.51
CA THR A 8 12.91 4.22 23.75
C THR A 8 11.44 3.88 23.45
N ILE A 9 10.80 4.61 22.52
CA ILE A 9 9.40 4.34 22.15
C ILE A 9 9.24 2.93 21.56
N ASN A 10 10.13 2.53 20.66
CA ASN A 10 10.06 1.21 20.03
C ASN A 10 10.12 0.09 21.07
N LYS A 11 10.97 0.23 22.10
CA LYS A 11 11.06 -0.71 23.20
C LYS A 11 9.75 -0.79 23.98
N HIS A 12 9.16 0.35 24.34
CA HIS A 12 7.95 0.38 25.18
C HIS A 12 6.72 -0.17 24.44
N ILE A 13 6.57 0.17 23.16
CA ILE A 13 5.49 -0.39 22.32
C ILE A 13 5.66 -1.90 22.20
N SER A 14 6.88 -2.39 21.99
CA SER A 14 7.15 -3.83 21.90
C SER A 14 6.78 -4.56 23.19
N SER A 15 7.18 -4.01 24.35
CA SER A 15 6.79 -4.55 25.66
C SER A 15 5.28 -4.59 25.84
N TYR A 16 4.57 -3.52 25.50
CA TYR A 16 3.11 -3.46 25.58
C TYR A 16 2.40 -4.50 24.72
N LEU A 17 2.87 -4.71 23.49
CA LEU A 17 2.30 -5.72 22.61
C LEU A 17 2.46 -7.12 23.22
N ILE A 18 3.64 -7.43 23.76
CA ILE A 18 3.94 -8.72 24.41
C ILE A 18 3.07 -8.92 25.65
N GLU A 19 2.91 -7.89 26.50
CA GLU A 19 2.05 -7.93 27.69
C GLU A 19 0.58 -8.25 27.35
N ARG A 20 0.12 -7.90 26.13
CA ARG A 20 -1.23 -8.20 25.63
C ARG A 20 -1.33 -9.51 24.85
N GLY A 21 -0.27 -10.32 24.83
CA GLY A 21 -0.22 -11.57 24.07
C GLY A 21 -0.24 -11.36 22.56
N ILE A 22 0.26 -10.22 22.07
CA ILE A 22 0.41 -9.93 20.64
C ILE A 22 1.84 -10.27 20.25
N GLU A 23 1.99 -11.06 19.19
CA GLU A 23 3.30 -11.43 18.62
C GLU A 23 3.60 -10.52 17.43
N PRO A 24 4.41 -9.44 17.57
CA PRO A 24 4.84 -8.64 16.43
C PRO A 24 5.81 -9.43 15.53
N ARG A 25 5.99 -8.96 14.29
CA ARG A 25 6.98 -9.49 13.35
C ARG A 25 8.37 -9.54 13.99
N ARG A 26 9.06 -10.67 13.85
CA ARG A 26 10.39 -10.87 14.43
C ARG A 26 11.44 -10.03 13.72
N ASN A 27 12.53 -9.73 14.45
CA ASN A 27 13.72 -9.03 13.92
C ASN A 27 13.43 -7.64 13.33
N ALA A 28 12.33 -7.00 13.74
CA ALA A 28 12.01 -5.62 13.43
C ALA A 28 11.59 -4.89 14.71
N GLY A 29 11.98 -3.63 14.84
CA GLY A 29 11.43 -2.72 15.83
C GLY A 29 9.95 -2.45 15.55
N SER A 30 9.28 -1.79 16.50
CA SER A 30 7.85 -1.51 16.36
C SER A 30 7.50 -0.66 15.13
N GLY A 31 8.46 0.12 14.61
CA GLY A 31 8.23 0.91 13.39
C GLY A 31 7.24 2.06 13.60
N VAL A 32 7.01 2.51 14.83
CA VAL A 32 5.92 3.47 15.16
C VAL A 32 5.92 4.72 14.30
N TRP A 33 7.08 5.20 13.86
CA TRP A 33 7.23 6.40 13.04
C TRP A 33 6.50 6.30 11.69
N LEU A 34 6.26 5.08 11.21
CA LEU A 34 5.46 4.80 10.00
C LEU A 34 4.01 5.30 10.11
N SER A 35 3.47 5.36 11.32
CA SER A 35 2.10 5.83 11.58
C SER A 35 1.85 7.30 11.18
N VAL A 36 2.90 8.07 10.97
CA VAL A 36 2.80 9.47 10.54
C VAL A 36 2.76 9.61 9.02
N LEU A 37 3.31 8.65 8.27
CA LEU A 37 3.62 8.84 6.84
C LEU A 37 2.38 8.98 5.97
N LEU A 38 1.43 8.03 6.03
CA LEU A 38 0.26 8.04 5.16
C LEU A 38 -0.64 9.27 5.43
N PRO A 39 -1.02 9.59 6.68
CA PRO A 39 -1.79 10.81 6.97
C PRO A 39 -1.07 12.07 6.50
N PHE A 40 0.26 12.15 6.69
CA PHE A 40 1.05 13.29 6.23
C PHE A 40 1.04 13.43 4.70
N CYS A 41 1.15 12.33 3.94
CA CYS A 41 1.06 12.36 2.48
C CYS A 41 -0.27 12.95 2.01
N ILE A 42 -1.38 12.51 2.61
CA ILE A 42 -2.72 12.94 2.19
C ILE A 42 -2.91 14.42 2.52
N ILE A 43 -2.59 14.84 3.74
CA ILE A 43 -2.66 16.24 4.17
C ILE A 43 -1.80 17.15 3.29
N ARG A 44 -0.56 16.73 2.99
CA ARG A 44 0.33 17.50 2.11
C ARG A 44 -0.23 17.59 0.69
N GLY A 45 -0.81 16.51 0.17
CA GLY A 45 -1.45 16.52 -1.16
C GLY A 45 -2.57 17.54 -1.25
N GLU A 46 -3.38 17.69 -0.19
CA GLU A 46 -4.43 18.71 -0.11
C GLU A 46 -3.90 20.13 -0.19
N PHE A 47 -2.77 20.42 0.47
CA PHE A 47 -2.16 21.76 0.40
C PHE A 47 -1.42 22.04 -0.91
N THR A 48 -1.12 21.00 -1.69
CA THR A 48 -0.28 21.13 -2.90
C THR A 48 -1.12 21.24 -4.17
N TYR A 49 -2.28 20.57 -4.21
CA TYR A 49 -3.13 20.47 -5.39
C TYR A 49 -4.51 21.04 -5.11
N ASP A 50 -5.20 21.46 -6.17
CA ASP A 50 -6.65 21.65 -6.09
C ASP A 50 -7.35 20.29 -6.12
N THR A 51 -8.17 20.00 -5.11
CA THR A 51 -8.59 18.65 -4.76
C THR A 51 -10.11 18.47 -4.79
N SER A 52 -10.52 17.22 -5.02
CA SER A 52 -11.93 16.81 -4.97
C SER A 52 -12.49 16.84 -3.54
N SER A 53 -13.82 16.90 -3.39
CA SER A 53 -14.48 16.82 -2.08
C SER A 53 -14.10 15.54 -1.31
N LYS A 54 -14.00 14.41 -2.03
CA LYS A 54 -13.57 13.13 -1.47
C LYS A 54 -12.16 13.20 -0.88
N TYR A 55 -11.25 13.87 -1.59
CA TYR A 55 -9.88 14.05 -1.13
C TYR A 55 -9.81 15.00 0.07
N LYS A 56 -10.61 16.08 0.09
CA LYS A 56 -10.74 16.98 1.25
C LYS A 56 -11.16 16.23 2.50
N VAL A 57 -12.16 15.36 2.40
CA VAL A 57 -12.60 14.54 3.53
C VAL A 57 -11.51 13.55 3.95
N ALA A 58 -10.79 12.93 3.01
CA ALA A 58 -9.64 12.09 3.31
C ALA A 58 -8.55 12.84 4.10
N SER A 59 -8.27 14.09 3.70
CA SER A 59 -7.31 14.98 4.37
C SER A 59 -7.77 15.34 5.79
N CYS A 60 -9.03 15.74 5.95
CA CYS A 60 -9.60 16.07 7.26
C CYS A 60 -9.64 14.86 8.21
N LEU A 61 -9.97 13.66 7.72
CA LEU A 61 -9.85 12.44 8.53
C LEU A 61 -8.39 12.16 8.91
N SER A 62 -7.48 12.37 7.96
CA SER A 62 -6.03 12.18 8.17
C SER A 62 -5.46 13.09 9.26
N THR A 63 -6.01 14.29 9.50
CA THR A 63 -5.55 15.15 10.61
C THR A 63 -5.77 14.48 11.97
N GLY A 64 -6.93 13.86 12.18
CA GLY A 64 -7.23 13.09 13.39
C GLY A 64 -6.37 11.83 13.52
N LEU A 65 -6.13 11.11 12.42
CA LEU A 65 -5.26 9.92 12.40
C LEU A 65 -3.80 10.28 12.71
N LEU A 66 -3.33 11.42 12.19
CA LEU A 66 -2.00 11.97 12.47
C LEU A 66 -1.88 12.35 13.95
N PHE A 67 -2.85 13.08 14.48
CA PHE A 67 -2.82 13.52 15.88
C PHE A 67 -2.84 12.33 16.84
N HIS A 68 -3.66 11.32 16.55
CA HIS A 68 -3.67 10.05 17.30
C HIS A 68 -2.29 9.39 17.31
N SER A 69 -1.66 9.28 16.14
CA SER A 69 -0.33 8.69 15.99
C SER A 69 0.74 9.43 16.79
N LEU A 70 0.70 10.77 16.78
CA LEU A 70 1.62 11.61 17.56
C LEU A 70 1.40 11.47 19.08
N ILE A 71 0.15 11.40 19.54
CA ILE A 71 -0.16 11.15 20.95
C ILE A 71 0.35 9.78 21.39
N VAL A 72 0.12 8.73 20.59
CA VAL A 72 0.64 7.38 20.90
C VAL A 72 2.15 7.42 21.07
N MET A 73 2.88 8.09 20.18
CA MET A 73 4.33 8.25 20.28
C MET A 73 4.73 9.01 21.56
N ALA A 74 4.09 10.14 21.86
CA ALA A 74 4.38 10.97 23.03
C ALA A 74 4.08 10.25 24.37
N ARG A 75 3.01 9.46 24.43
CA ARG A 75 2.63 8.67 25.60
C ARG A 75 3.55 7.48 25.79
N SER A 76 3.85 6.78 24.71
CA SER A 76 4.78 5.64 24.73
C SER A 76 6.17 6.05 25.20
N TYR A 77 6.63 7.27 24.89
CA TYR A 77 7.90 7.78 25.42
C TYR A 77 7.93 7.80 26.95
N ASN A 78 6.81 8.14 27.58
CA ASN A 78 6.66 8.20 29.04
C ASN A 78 6.14 6.89 29.66
N HIS A 79 6.25 5.75 28.96
CA HIS A 79 5.69 4.45 29.37
C HIS A 79 4.17 4.48 29.67
N LYS A 80 3.44 5.41 29.07
CA LYS A 80 1.98 5.53 29.25
C LYS A 80 1.27 5.11 27.99
N PHE A 81 0.03 4.66 28.17
CA PHE A 81 -0.87 4.38 27.07
C PHE A 81 -1.73 5.59 26.72
N ILE A 82 -2.25 5.57 25.50
CA ILE A 82 -3.27 6.53 25.10
C ILE A 82 -4.52 6.30 25.96
N GLN A 83 -5.04 7.38 26.53
CA GLN A 83 -6.24 7.39 27.34
C GLN A 83 -7.48 7.64 26.47
N PRO A 84 -8.67 7.19 26.90
CA PRO A 84 -9.92 7.46 26.18
C PRO A 84 -10.17 8.95 25.90
N ILE A 85 -9.79 9.83 26.84
CA ILE A 85 -9.89 11.28 26.66
C ILE A 85 -9.02 11.80 25.52
N GLU A 86 -7.84 11.20 25.30
CA GLU A 86 -6.93 11.59 24.22
C GLU A 86 -7.44 11.09 22.86
N VAL A 87 -8.06 9.91 22.82
CA VAL A 87 -8.76 9.42 21.62
C VAL A 87 -9.93 10.34 21.28
N PHE A 88 -10.71 10.75 22.29
CA PHE A 88 -11.79 11.72 22.11
C PHE A 88 -11.28 13.05 21.55
N LEU A 89 -10.16 13.58 22.05
CA LEU A 89 -9.53 14.78 21.49
C LEU A 89 -9.15 14.59 20.01
N CYS A 90 -8.62 13.43 19.62
CA CYS A 90 -8.32 13.13 18.22
C CYS A 90 -9.60 13.11 17.37
N CYS A 91 -10.70 12.54 17.87
CA CYS A 91 -11.99 12.60 17.20
C CYS A 91 -12.42 14.06 17.01
N ILE A 92 -12.34 14.89 18.05
CA ILE A 92 -12.70 16.32 17.96
C ILE A 92 -11.85 17.05 16.90
N THR A 93 -10.54 16.79 16.83
CA THR A 93 -9.70 17.42 15.78
C THR A 93 -10.16 17.06 14.36
N SER A 94 -10.55 15.81 14.14
CA SER A 94 -11.08 15.35 12.86
C SER A 94 -12.45 15.97 12.55
N ILE A 95 -13.35 16.03 13.54
CA ILE A 95 -14.69 16.62 13.41
C ILE A 95 -14.59 18.12 13.06
N ILE A 96 -13.73 18.86 13.77
CA ILE A 96 -13.50 20.28 13.49
C ILE A 96 -12.90 20.46 12.09
N SER A 97 -11.92 19.64 11.71
CA SER A 97 -11.32 19.70 10.38
C SER A 97 -12.37 19.44 9.29
N LEU A 98 -13.19 18.40 9.45
CA LEU A 98 -14.28 18.09 8.51
C LEU A 98 -15.29 19.23 8.44
N TYR A 99 -15.73 19.77 9.57
CA TYR A 99 -16.71 20.84 9.58
C TYR A 99 -16.20 22.13 8.91
N LEU A 100 -14.91 22.47 9.11
CA LEU A 100 -14.33 23.70 8.58
C LEU A 100 -13.93 23.59 7.10
N PHE A 101 -13.48 22.42 6.65
CA PHE A 101 -12.84 22.27 5.34
C PHE A 101 -13.57 21.32 4.38
N SER A 102 -14.63 20.63 4.82
CA SER A 102 -15.47 19.78 3.96
C SER A 102 -16.90 20.32 3.86
N ALA A 103 -17.60 20.00 2.76
CA ALA A 103 -18.97 20.45 2.50
C ALA A 103 -20.05 19.50 3.07
N GLU A 104 -19.67 18.56 3.95
CA GLU A 104 -20.52 17.44 4.41
C GLU A 104 -21.54 17.84 5.50
N GLY A 105 -21.42 19.05 6.06
CA GLY A 105 -22.27 19.53 7.16
C GLY A 105 -21.92 18.94 8.53
N ILE A 106 -22.54 19.47 9.58
CA ILE A 106 -22.12 19.20 10.98
C ILE A 106 -22.36 17.75 11.42
N ILE A 107 -23.49 17.16 11.04
CA ILE A 107 -23.87 15.79 11.45
C ILE A 107 -22.91 14.77 10.84
N LEU A 108 -22.64 14.89 9.54
CA LEU A 108 -21.77 13.97 8.83
C LEU A 108 -20.31 14.15 9.25
N SER A 109 -19.89 15.40 9.50
CA SER A 109 -18.57 15.69 10.09
C SER A 109 -18.40 15.04 11.46
N ALA A 110 -19.42 15.13 12.33
CA ALA A 110 -19.41 14.48 13.64
C ALA A 110 -19.34 12.95 13.52
N LEU A 111 -20.14 12.35 12.63
CA LEU A 111 -20.18 10.92 12.39
C LEU A 111 -18.84 10.39 11.86
N TYR A 112 -18.34 10.96 10.77
CA TYR A 112 -17.10 10.50 10.12
C TYR A 112 -15.88 10.77 10.98
N GLY A 113 -15.78 11.95 11.60
CA GLY A 113 -14.65 12.30 12.44
C GLY A 113 -14.54 11.41 13.69
N SER A 114 -15.67 11.09 14.32
CA SER A 114 -15.70 10.20 15.49
C SER A 114 -15.47 8.73 15.12
N LEU A 115 -16.24 8.19 14.17
CA LEU A 115 -16.13 6.78 13.79
C LEU A 115 -14.79 6.49 13.11
N GLY A 116 -14.28 7.38 12.26
CA GLY A 116 -12.99 7.17 11.58
C GLY A 116 -11.82 6.99 12.55
N VAL A 117 -11.64 7.92 13.48
CA VAL A 117 -10.56 7.85 14.46
C VAL A 117 -10.78 6.72 15.47
N TYR A 118 -12.02 6.47 15.90
CA TYR A 118 -12.33 5.39 16.83
C TYR A 118 -12.12 4.00 16.21
N THR A 119 -12.54 3.79 14.96
CA THR A 119 -12.29 2.56 14.20
C THR A 119 -10.79 2.34 14.03
N TYR A 120 -10.02 3.38 13.68
CA TYR A 120 -8.56 3.28 13.60
C TYR A 120 -7.95 2.83 14.94
N HIS A 121 -8.32 3.49 16.04
CA HIS A 121 -7.80 3.17 17.37
C HIS A 121 -8.10 1.72 17.78
N THR A 122 -9.31 1.24 17.50
CA THR A 122 -9.78 -0.08 17.94
C THR A 122 -9.29 -1.23 17.05
N LEU A 123 -8.95 -0.97 15.78
CA LEU A 123 -8.60 -2.01 14.81
C LEU A 123 -7.15 -2.53 14.90
N ILE A 124 -6.20 -1.69 15.33
CA ILE A 124 -4.75 -2.01 15.27
C ILE A 124 -4.40 -3.29 16.03
N LEU A 125 -4.77 -3.37 17.31
CA LEU A 125 -4.40 -4.51 18.15
C LEU A 125 -5.12 -5.82 17.74
N PRO A 126 -6.44 -5.82 17.45
CA PRO A 126 -7.11 -6.99 16.91
C PRO A 126 -6.50 -7.51 15.60
N LEU A 127 -6.11 -6.61 14.68
CA LEU A 127 -5.46 -7.02 13.43
C LEU A 127 -4.15 -7.78 13.69
N MET A 128 -3.29 -7.24 14.56
CA MET A 128 -2.02 -7.89 14.92
C MET A 128 -2.24 -9.21 15.67
N LYS A 129 -3.29 -9.30 16.48
CA LYS A 129 -3.65 -10.53 17.20
C LYS A 129 -4.20 -11.60 16.25
N LEU A 130 -4.97 -11.21 15.25
CA LEU A 130 -5.52 -12.11 14.23
C LEU A 130 -4.42 -12.66 13.31
N CYS A 131 -3.41 -11.84 13.02
CA CYS A 131 -2.32 -12.16 12.11
C CYS A 131 -0.96 -12.15 12.85
N PRO A 132 -0.72 -13.10 13.78
CA PRO A 132 0.49 -13.11 14.58
C PRO A 132 1.74 -13.14 13.69
N ARG A 133 2.78 -12.40 14.09
CA ARG A 133 4.07 -12.24 13.41
C ARG A 133 4.02 -11.63 11.99
N SER A 134 2.86 -11.24 11.50
CA SER A 134 2.75 -10.65 10.14
C SER A 134 3.20 -9.19 10.13
N PHE A 135 2.82 -8.41 11.13
CA PHE A 135 3.02 -6.96 11.15
C PHE A 135 3.97 -6.51 12.27
N SER A 136 4.77 -5.48 11.99
CA SER A 136 5.20 -4.52 13.03
C SER A 136 4.03 -3.62 13.44
N TYR A 137 4.18 -2.85 14.53
CA TYR A 137 3.14 -1.89 14.92
C TYR A 137 2.91 -0.83 13.82
N GLY A 138 3.99 -0.30 13.23
CA GLY A 138 3.94 0.68 12.15
C GLY A 138 3.34 0.15 10.84
N GLU A 139 3.63 -1.11 10.50
CA GLU A 139 3.04 -1.77 9.33
C GLU A 139 1.53 -1.96 9.52
N ALA A 140 1.10 -2.37 10.73
CA ALA A 140 -0.30 -2.49 11.09
C ALA A 140 -1.02 -1.13 11.09
N THR A 141 -0.40 -0.06 11.58
CA THR A 141 -1.03 1.28 11.57
C THR A 141 -1.25 1.80 10.16
N ILE A 142 -0.28 1.67 9.24
CA ILE A 142 -0.49 2.06 7.83
C ILE A 142 -1.64 1.26 7.22
N ALA A 143 -1.70 -0.05 7.45
CA ALA A 143 -2.79 -0.90 6.94
C ALA A 143 -4.16 -0.45 7.49
N CYS A 144 -4.26 -0.18 8.81
CA CYS A 144 -5.49 0.30 9.42
C CYS A 144 -5.88 1.71 8.96
N GLN A 145 -4.92 2.62 8.78
CA GLN A 145 -5.18 3.97 8.25
C GLN A 145 -5.70 3.89 6.82
N GLY A 146 -5.06 3.12 5.95
CA GLY A 146 -5.50 2.89 4.59
C GLY A 146 -6.91 2.30 4.54
N PHE A 147 -7.21 1.31 5.39
CA PHE A 147 -8.54 0.72 5.50
C PHE A 147 -9.61 1.72 5.96
N VAL A 148 -9.33 2.53 6.99
CA VAL A 148 -10.27 3.55 7.48
C VAL A 148 -10.54 4.60 6.40
N LEU A 149 -9.49 5.14 5.78
CA LEU A 149 -9.65 6.12 4.71
C LEU A 149 -10.46 5.55 3.55
N PHE A 150 -10.12 4.32 3.12
CA PHE A 150 -10.87 3.60 2.08
C PHE A 150 -12.37 3.46 2.41
N LEU A 151 -12.70 3.07 3.65
CA LEU A 151 -14.08 2.88 4.10
C LEU A 151 -14.87 4.19 4.05
N PHE A 152 -14.36 5.25 4.68
CA PHE A 152 -15.11 6.50 4.84
C PHE A 152 -15.17 7.31 3.55
N ILE A 153 -14.13 7.29 2.72
CA ILE A 153 -14.16 7.95 1.40
C ILE A 153 -15.20 7.30 0.48
N GLY A 154 -15.40 5.97 0.59
CA GLY A 154 -16.41 5.26 -0.19
C GLY A 154 -17.86 5.56 0.19
N MET A 155 -18.09 6.12 1.38
CA MET A 155 -19.41 6.54 1.82
C MET A 155 -19.82 7.93 1.30
N ILE A 156 -18.89 8.67 0.69
CA ILE A 156 -19.15 10.03 0.21
C ILE A 156 -19.64 9.96 -1.24
N GLY A 157 -20.86 10.45 -1.46
CA GLY A 157 -21.42 10.60 -2.79
C GLY A 157 -20.67 11.66 -3.60
N ASP A 158 -20.53 11.45 -4.91
CA ASP A 158 -20.01 12.49 -5.79
C ASP A 158 -21.07 13.59 -5.98
N GLN A 159 -20.76 14.81 -5.54
CA GLN A 159 -21.67 15.95 -5.70
C GLN A 159 -21.70 16.47 -7.15
N ASN A 160 -20.62 16.24 -7.93
CA ASN A 160 -20.55 16.58 -9.35
C ASN A 160 -20.82 15.33 -10.21
N ARG A 161 -21.95 15.33 -10.92
CA ARG A 161 -22.41 14.24 -11.81
C ARG A 161 -21.57 14.01 -13.07
N SER A 162 -20.40 14.63 -13.22
CA SER A 162 -19.50 14.30 -14.32
C SER A 162 -18.86 12.94 -14.03
N VAL A 163 -19.39 11.89 -14.65
CA VAL A 163 -18.88 10.52 -14.49
C VAL A 163 -17.51 10.43 -15.14
N SER A 164 -16.46 10.61 -14.36
CA SER A 164 -15.08 10.44 -14.80
C SER A 164 -14.67 8.96 -14.80
N CYS A 165 -13.64 8.62 -15.57
CA CYS A 165 -13.06 7.27 -15.55
C CYS A 165 -12.64 6.84 -14.14
N TYR A 166 -12.02 7.76 -13.39
CA TYR A 166 -11.59 7.51 -12.01
C TYR A 166 -12.75 7.35 -11.04
N THR A 167 -13.87 8.05 -11.24
CA THR A 167 -15.06 7.88 -10.42
C THR A 167 -15.58 6.44 -10.54
N ILE A 168 -15.79 5.96 -11.77
CA ILE A 168 -16.24 4.57 -12.00
C ILE A 168 -15.21 3.57 -11.46
N ALA A 169 -13.93 3.76 -11.79
CA ALA A 169 -12.87 2.88 -11.32
C ALA A 169 -12.81 2.81 -9.80
N THR A 170 -12.89 3.95 -9.11
CA THR A 170 -12.89 4.04 -7.64
C THR A 170 -14.10 3.30 -7.07
N THR A 171 -15.29 3.44 -7.64
CA THR A 171 -16.49 2.69 -7.22
C THR A 171 -16.30 1.19 -7.39
N ILE A 172 -15.76 0.73 -8.54
CA ILE A 172 -15.46 -0.69 -8.77
C ILE A 172 -14.47 -1.21 -7.72
N LEU A 173 -13.39 -0.46 -7.46
CA LEU A 173 -12.38 -0.84 -6.49
C LEU A 173 -12.91 -0.83 -5.06
N GLN A 174 -13.76 0.14 -4.70
CA GLN A 174 -14.36 0.22 -3.38
C GLN A 174 -15.29 -0.94 -3.09
N CYS A 175 -16.25 -1.19 -3.98
CA CYS A 175 -17.15 -2.34 -3.81
C CYS A 175 -16.39 -3.66 -3.89
N GLY A 176 -15.46 -3.81 -4.85
CA GLY A 176 -14.69 -5.04 -5.04
C GLY A 176 -13.83 -5.40 -3.83
N ASN A 177 -13.08 -4.44 -3.28
CA ASN A 177 -12.25 -4.68 -2.10
C ASN A 177 -13.11 -4.85 -0.83
N ALA A 178 -14.23 -4.14 -0.69
CA ALA A 178 -15.16 -4.37 0.41
C ALA A 178 -15.75 -5.80 0.36
N CYS A 179 -16.14 -6.27 -0.83
CA CYS A 179 -16.58 -7.64 -1.05
C CYS A 179 -15.49 -8.68 -0.72
N MET A 180 -14.24 -8.43 -1.11
CA MET A 180 -13.09 -9.29 -0.78
C MET A 180 -12.85 -9.37 0.73
N LEU A 181 -12.91 -8.24 1.45
CA LEU A 181 -12.78 -8.21 2.90
C LEU A 181 -13.95 -8.93 3.59
N GLY A 182 -15.18 -8.73 3.11
CA GLY A 182 -16.36 -9.47 3.58
C GLY A 182 -16.23 -10.97 3.35
N LEU A 183 -15.73 -11.39 2.19
CA LEU A 183 -15.45 -12.79 1.87
C LEU A 183 -14.41 -13.38 2.83
N ALA A 184 -13.31 -12.68 3.08
CA ALA A 184 -12.28 -13.10 4.02
C ALA A 184 -12.82 -13.22 5.46
N ALA A 185 -13.60 -12.25 5.92
CA ALA A 185 -14.24 -12.26 7.23
C ALA A 185 -15.21 -13.45 7.37
N CYS A 186 -16.11 -13.65 6.40
CA CYS A 186 -17.03 -14.79 6.39
C CYS A 186 -16.27 -16.12 6.32
N ALA A 187 -15.23 -16.23 5.51
CA ALA A 187 -14.44 -17.46 5.41
C ALA A 187 -13.71 -17.79 6.72
N TYR A 188 -13.25 -16.78 7.46
CA TYR A 188 -12.67 -16.93 8.79
C TYR A 188 -13.73 -17.38 9.81
N HIS A 189 -14.85 -16.65 9.91
CA HIS A 189 -15.90 -16.94 10.89
C HIS A 189 -16.63 -18.27 10.66
N LEU A 190 -16.77 -18.70 9.41
CA LEU A 190 -17.38 -20.00 9.06
C LEU A 190 -16.35 -21.15 9.06
N GLU A 191 -15.09 -20.87 9.43
CA GLU A 191 -14.00 -21.84 9.48
C GLU A 191 -13.90 -22.66 8.19
N LEU A 192 -13.83 -21.98 7.03
CA LEU A 192 -13.92 -22.63 5.73
C LEU A 192 -12.66 -23.38 5.31
N LYS A 193 -11.63 -23.48 6.17
CA LYS A 193 -10.37 -24.15 5.86
C LYS A 193 -10.62 -25.58 5.34
N ARG A 194 -10.12 -25.88 4.13
CA ARG A 194 -10.32 -27.17 3.43
C ARG A 194 -11.78 -27.55 3.15
N LYS A 195 -12.72 -26.59 3.10
CA LYS A 195 -14.14 -26.81 2.76
C LYS A 195 -14.47 -26.19 1.38
N PRO A 196 -14.07 -26.82 0.26
CA PRO A 196 -14.14 -26.21 -1.08
C PRO A 196 -15.57 -25.86 -1.52
N LEU A 197 -16.54 -26.77 -1.34
CA LEU A 197 -17.92 -26.53 -1.76
C LEU A 197 -18.50 -25.26 -1.10
N GLN A 198 -18.34 -25.13 0.22
CA GLN A 198 -18.85 -23.98 0.97
C GLN A 198 -18.14 -22.68 0.58
N PHE A 199 -16.82 -22.74 0.42
CA PHE A 199 -16.02 -21.58 0.03
C PHE A 199 -16.36 -21.11 -1.40
N TYR A 200 -16.46 -22.01 -2.37
CA TYR A 200 -16.77 -21.64 -3.75
C TYR A 200 -18.23 -21.19 -3.93
N SER A 201 -19.17 -21.74 -3.16
CA SER A 201 -20.53 -21.21 -3.09
C SER A 201 -20.55 -19.79 -2.53
N LEU A 202 -19.85 -19.54 -1.42
CA LEU A 202 -19.75 -18.21 -0.83
C LEU A 202 -19.11 -17.22 -1.80
N LEU A 203 -18.02 -17.60 -2.47
CA LEU A 203 -17.37 -16.79 -3.51
C LEU A 203 -18.34 -16.47 -4.65
N PHE A 204 -19.08 -17.46 -5.15
CA PHE A 204 -20.05 -17.26 -6.24
C PHE A 204 -21.12 -16.24 -5.87
N PHE A 205 -21.77 -16.40 -4.71
CA PHE A 205 -22.79 -15.45 -4.26
C PHE A 205 -22.22 -14.06 -3.97
N ASN A 206 -20.99 -13.98 -3.43
CA ASN A 206 -20.31 -12.72 -3.20
C ASN A 206 -20.01 -11.97 -4.50
N VAL A 207 -19.51 -12.66 -5.54
CA VAL A 207 -19.28 -12.09 -6.87
C VAL A 207 -20.59 -11.66 -7.53
N LEU A 208 -21.66 -12.47 -7.41
CA LEU A 208 -22.98 -12.10 -7.94
C LEU A 208 -23.51 -10.84 -7.27
N ALA A 209 -23.44 -10.76 -5.94
CA ALA A 209 -23.84 -9.58 -5.19
C ALA A 209 -23.03 -8.34 -5.57
N LEU A 210 -21.72 -8.48 -5.78
CA LEU A 210 -20.85 -7.42 -6.26
C LEU A 210 -21.29 -6.90 -7.64
N LEU A 211 -21.52 -7.79 -8.60
CA LEU A 211 -21.92 -7.40 -9.96
C LEU A 211 -23.28 -6.69 -9.97
N VAL A 212 -24.24 -7.16 -9.18
CA VAL A 212 -25.55 -6.51 -9.02
C VAL A 212 -25.39 -5.13 -8.38
N CYS A 213 -24.63 -5.03 -7.30
CA CYS A 213 -24.38 -3.75 -6.62
C CYS A 213 -23.72 -2.73 -7.56
N LEU A 214 -22.69 -3.15 -8.30
CA LEU A 214 -22.00 -2.29 -9.26
C LEU A 214 -22.90 -1.85 -10.42
N TYR A 215 -23.76 -2.74 -10.93
CA TYR A 215 -24.72 -2.37 -11.96
C TYR A 215 -25.64 -1.22 -11.51
N PHE A 216 -26.13 -1.27 -10.27
CA PHE A 216 -26.98 -0.20 -9.72
C PHE A 216 -26.21 1.09 -9.43
N LEU A 217 -24.96 1.00 -8.95
CA LEU A 217 -24.16 2.18 -8.60
C LEU A 217 -23.61 2.92 -9.82
N ILE A 218 -23.19 2.18 -10.86
CA ILE A 218 -22.60 2.76 -12.07
C ILE A 218 -23.69 3.10 -13.11
N GLY A 219 -24.79 2.35 -13.13
CA GLY A 219 -25.89 2.52 -14.09
C GLY A 219 -25.67 1.80 -15.42
N GLU A 220 -24.59 1.05 -15.57
CA GLU A 220 -24.29 0.21 -16.73
C GLU A 220 -23.62 -1.10 -16.31
N ASN A 221 -23.43 -2.04 -17.24
CA ASN A 221 -22.78 -3.30 -16.95
C ASN A 221 -21.28 -3.09 -16.62
N PRO A 222 -20.82 -3.43 -15.39
CA PRO A 222 -19.44 -3.15 -14.97
C PRO A 222 -18.41 -3.96 -15.77
N LEU A 223 -18.74 -5.19 -16.17
CA LEU A 223 -17.83 -6.02 -16.99
C LEU A 223 -17.70 -5.44 -18.39
N PHE A 224 -18.80 -4.97 -18.98
CA PHE A 224 -18.78 -4.29 -20.28
C PHE A 224 -17.96 -2.99 -20.21
N TRP A 225 -18.10 -2.20 -19.15
CA TRP A 225 -17.30 -0.99 -18.96
C TRP A 225 -15.81 -1.31 -18.83
N ILE A 226 -15.44 -2.32 -18.02
CA ILE A 226 -14.05 -2.78 -17.89
C ILE A 226 -13.52 -3.24 -19.24
N LEU A 227 -14.26 -4.08 -19.98
CA LEU A 227 -13.81 -4.55 -21.30
C LEU A 227 -13.59 -3.36 -22.25
N THR A 228 -14.53 -2.41 -22.28
CA THR A 228 -14.42 -1.20 -23.09
C THR A 228 -13.20 -0.35 -22.70
N LEU A 229 -12.90 -0.23 -21.40
CA LEU A 229 -11.73 0.49 -20.92
C LEU A 229 -10.43 -0.19 -21.37
N PHE A 230 -10.35 -1.53 -21.31
CA PHE A 230 -9.17 -2.31 -21.69
C PHE A 230 -9.03 -2.50 -23.20
N SER A 231 -10.09 -2.23 -23.98
CA SER A 231 -10.10 -2.30 -25.44
C SER A 231 -10.35 -0.95 -26.12
N LYS A 232 -10.15 0.17 -25.40
CA LYS A 232 -10.52 1.52 -25.87
C LYS A 232 -9.84 1.91 -27.18
N ASP A 233 -8.57 1.52 -27.34
CA ASP A 233 -7.74 1.83 -28.50
C ASP A 233 -6.58 0.82 -28.63
N MET A 234 -5.90 0.82 -29.77
CA MET A 234 -4.83 -0.14 -30.06
C MET A 234 -3.65 -0.03 -29.08
N VAL A 235 -3.31 1.17 -28.59
CA VAL A 235 -2.22 1.33 -27.60
C VAL A 235 -2.60 0.63 -26.30
N THR A 236 -3.85 0.80 -25.87
CA THR A 236 -4.38 0.10 -24.69
C THR A 236 -4.35 -1.41 -24.87
N VAL A 237 -4.79 -1.93 -26.02
CA VAL A 237 -4.76 -3.37 -26.30
C VAL A 237 -3.34 -3.94 -26.28
N TRP A 238 -2.38 -3.31 -26.95
CA TRP A 238 -0.98 -3.74 -26.94
C TRP A 238 -0.36 -3.69 -25.54
N MET A 239 -0.69 -2.67 -24.76
CA MET A 239 -0.25 -2.55 -23.37
C MET A 239 -0.81 -3.70 -22.51
N VAL A 240 -2.09 -4.05 -22.67
CA VAL A 240 -2.72 -5.17 -21.95
C VAL A 240 -2.11 -6.52 -22.36
N LEU A 241 -1.86 -6.74 -23.66
CA LEU A 241 -1.16 -7.93 -24.14
C LEU A 241 0.25 -8.05 -23.55
N PHE A 242 0.96 -6.93 -23.44
CA PHE A 242 2.27 -6.87 -22.80
C PHE A 242 2.20 -7.19 -21.30
N TRP A 243 1.18 -6.70 -20.59
CA TRP A 243 0.96 -7.05 -19.18
C TRP A 243 0.64 -8.54 -19.00
N VAL A 244 -0.16 -9.13 -19.89
CA VAL A 244 -0.43 -10.57 -19.90
C VAL A 244 0.86 -11.36 -20.11
N ALA A 245 1.74 -10.92 -21.03
CA ALA A 245 3.05 -11.53 -21.20
C ALA A 245 3.91 -11.44 -19.92
N CYS A 246 3.89 -10.30 -19.22
CA CYS A 246 4.58 -10.14 -17.93
C CYS A 246 4.04 -11.11 -16.86
N ILE A 247 2.73 -11.35 -16.82
CA ILE A 247 2.12 -12.35 -15.92
C ILE A 247 2.60 -13.75 -16.26
N PHE A 248 2.63 -14.13 -17.54
CA PHE A 248 3.16 -15.44 -17.96
C PHE A 248 4.63 -15.62 -17.60
N LEU A 249 5.44 -14.56 -17.75
CA LEU A 249 6.83 -14.57 -17.29
C LEU A 249 6.92 -14.76 -15.77
N ALA A 250 6.11 -14.04 -14.99
CA ALA A 250 6.05 -14.21 -13.53
C ALA A 250 5.69 -15.64 -13.13
N LEU A 251 4.65 -16.23 -13.74
CA LEU A 251 4.21 -17.60 -13.49
C LEU A 251 5.29 -18.61 -13.91
N GLY A 252 5.94 -18.39 -15.05
CA GLY A 252 7.08 -19.18 -15.52
C GLY A 252 8.20 -19.18 -14.49
N MET A 253 8.60 -18.00 -13.99
CA MET A 253 9.63 -17.89 -12.95
C MET A 253 9.23 -18.60 -11.65
N VAL A 254 8.00 -18.44 -11.18
CA VAL A 254 7.51 -19.17 -10.00
C VAL A 254 7.56 -20.69 -10.23
N SER A 255 7.09 -21.16 -11.38
CA SER A 255 7.09 -22.57 -11.75
C SER A 255 8.51 -23.16 -11.82
N THR A 256 9.45 -22.44 -12.44
CA THR A 256 10.86 -22.86 -12.49
C THR A 256 11.48 -22.92 -11.10
N GLN A 257 11.17 -21.95 -10.23
CA GLN A 257 11.68 -21.93 -8.87
C GLN A 257 11.13 -23.10 -8.04
N ILE A 258 9.84 -23.40 -8.17
CA ILE A 258 9.20 -24.58 -7.56
C ILE A 258 9.90 -25.86 -8.03
N SER A 259 10.10 -26.00 -9.35
CA SER A 259 10.70 -27.19 -9.96
C SER A 259 12.17 -27.36 -9.61
N SER A 260 12.91 -26.25 -9.43
CA SER A 260 14.31 -26.29 -9.02
C SER A 260 14.53 -26.71 -7.57
N GLU A 261 13.46 -26.72 -6.77
CA GLU A 261 13.46 -26.91 -5.31
C GLU A 261 14.38 -25.99 -4.50
N LYS A 262 14.93 -24.94 -5.13
CA LYS A 262 15.79 -23.96 -4.47
C LYS A 262 14.96 -22.83 -3.86
N LYS A 263 15.45 -22.24 -2.77
CA LYS A 263 14.90 -20.99 -2.25
C LYS A 263 15.38 -19.82 -3.13
N ALA A 264 14.50 -18.89 -3.45
CA ALA A 264 14.84 -17.70 -4.23
C ALA A 264 15.80 -16.81 -3.42
N ASN A 265 16.88 -16.38 -4.06
CA ASN A 265 17.81 -15.43 -3.45
C ASN A 265 17.29 -13.99 -3.60
N THR A 266 17.98 -13.03 -2.98
CA THR A 266 17.63 -11.60 -3.02
C THR A 266 17.47 -11.07 -4.45
N VAL A 267 18.37 -11.44 -5.35
CA VAL A 267 18.39 -11.01 -6.76
C VAL A 267 17.22 -11.62 -7.55
N THR A 268 16.95 -12.91 -7.38
CA THR A 268 15.81 -13.59 -8.01
C THR A 268 14.48 -12.93 -7.63
N ARG A 269 14.33 -12.48 -6.38
CA ARG A 269 13.14 -11.75 -5.93
C ARG A 269 12.97 -10.38 -6.63
N LYS A 270 14.06 -9.77 -7.11
CA LYS A 270 14.01 -8.48 -7.84
C LYS A 270 13.42 -8.59 -9.25
N ILE A 271 13.24 -9.81 -9.77
CA ILE A 271 12.52 -10.01 -11.03
C ILE A 271 11.09 -9.45 -10.93
N PHE A 272 10.40 -9.65 -9.81
CA PHE A 272 9.06 -9.08 -9.64
C PHE A 272 9.06 -7.55 -9.57
N HIS A 273 10.15 -6.94 -9.08
CA HIS A 273 10.29 -5.48 -9.05
C HIS A 273 10.49 -4.93 -10.46
N LEU A 274 11.29 -5.63 -11.28
CA LEU A 274 11.45 -5.32 -12.70
C LEU A 274 10.13 -5.50 -13.47
N LEU A 275 9.41 -6.59 -13.25
CA LEU A 275 8.09 -6.80 -13.89
C LEU A 275 7.09 -5.72 -13.47
N SER A 276 7.10 -5.29 -12.20
CA SER A 276 6.30 -4.15 -11.76
C SER A 276 6.69 -2.86 -12.49
N LEU A 277 7.98 -2.57 -12.69
CA LEU A 277 8.39 -1.42 -13.52
C LEU A 277 7.84 -1.51 -14.95
N LEU A 278 7.97 -2.68 -15.58
CA LEU A 278 7.47 -2.90 -16.94
C LEU A 278 5.96 -2.70 -17.04
N VAL A 279 5.18 -3.07 -16.03
CA VAL A 279 3.74 -2.88 -16.02
C VAL A 279 3.35 -1.42 -15.71
N PHE A 280 3.88 -0.86 -14.62
CA PHE A 280 3.42 0.43 -14.10
C PHE A 280 3.97 1.63 -14.87
N VAL A 281 5.23 1.61 -15.33
CA VAL A 281 5.81 2.76 -16.07
C VAL A 281 4.98 3.13 -17.30
N PRO A 282 4.72 2.23 -18.27
CA PRO A 282 3.89 2.56 -19.42
C PRO A 282 2.43 2.80 -19.02
N GLY A 283 1.92 2.11 -18.00
CA GLY A 283 0.56 2.32 -17.50
C GLY A 283 0.32 3.75 -17.01
N ILE A 284 1.22 4.27 -16.17
CA ILE A 284 1.13 5.63 -15.62
C ILE A 284 1.25 6.67 -16.72
N ILE A 285 2.21 6.49 -17.64
CA ILE A 285 2.47 7.46 -18.71
C ILE A 285 1.35 7.49 -19.75
N LEU A 286 0.88 6.31 -20.19
CA LEU A 286 0.02 6.21 -21.37
C LEU A 286 -1.47 6.13 -21.00
N LYS A 287 -1.83 5.43 -19.91
CA LYS A 287 -3.22 5.12 -19.54
C LYS A 287 -3.42 5.10 -18.00
N PRO A 288 -3.25 6.24 -17.30
CA PRO A 288 -3.27 6.28 -15.84
C PRO A 288 -4.56 5.71 -15.21
N CYS A 289 -5.75 5.98 -15.76
CA CYS A 289 -6.99 5.39 -15.27
C CYS A 289 -7.04 3.85 -15.42
N THR A 290 -6.51 3.31 -16.53
CA THR A 290 -6.50 1.85 -16.76
C THR A 290 -5.56 1.16 -15.76
N ILE A 291 -4.36 1.69 -15.53
CA ILE A 291 -3.44 1.11 -14.52
C ILE A 291 -3.94 1.36 -13.08
N TYR A 292 -4.66 2.45 -12.82
CA TYR A 292 -5.32 2.70 -11.54
C TYR A 292 -6.31 1.59 -11.22
N LEU A 293 -7.22 1.28 -12.15
CA LEU A 293 -8.16 0.18 -12.00
C LEU A 293 -7.44 -1.18 -11.91
N ALA A 294 -6.52 -1.45 -12.84
CA ALA A 294 -5.81 -2.72 -12.90
C ALA A 294 -5.03 -3.01 -11.61
N SER A 295 -4.37 -2.00 -11.03
CA SER A 295 -3.59 -2.15 -9.78
C SER A 295 -4.50 -2.45 -8.58
N GLY A 296 -5.65 -1.79 -8.47
CA GLY A 296 -6.61 -2.09 -7.40
C GLY A 296 -7.27 -3.47 -7.55
N VAL A 297 -7.53 -3.92 -8.78
CA VAL A 297 -7.98 -5.29 -9.05
C VAL A 297 -6.89 -6.30 -8.72
N ALA A 298 -5.64 -6.03 -9.10
CA ALA A 298 -4.50 -6.87 -8.75
C ALA A 298 -4.32 -6.99 -7.22
N PHE A 299 -4.61 -5.93 -6.47
CA PHE A 299 -4.58 -5.95 -5.01
C PHE A 299 -5.62 -6.91 -4.45
N ALA A 300 -6.88 -6.81 -4.90
CA ALA A 300 -7.93 -7.75 -4.52
C ALA A 300 -7.57 -9.21 -4.90
N LEU A 301 -6.99 -9.42 -6.10
CA LEU A 301 -6.55 -10.74 -6.54
C LEU A 301 -5.43 -11.30 -5.68
N LEU A 302 -4.43 -10.51 -5.29
CA LEU A 302 -3.37 -10.97 -4.38
C LEU A 302 -3.92 -11.40 -3.02
N LEU A 303 -4.86 -10.63 -2.45
CA LEU A 303 -5.55 -11.01 -1.21
C LEU A 303 -6.36 -12.30 -1.39
N GLY A 304 -7.08 -12.43 -2.51
CA GLY A 304 -7.85 -13.64 -2.83
C GLY A 304 -6.97 -14.88 -3.00
N LEU A 305 -5.85 -14.76 -3.71
CA LEU A 305 -4.85 -15.83 -3.86
C LEU A 305 -4.25 -16.21 -2.51
N ASP A 306 -3.92 -15.24 -1.65
CA ASP A 306 -3.39 -15.53 -0.33
C ASP A 306 -4.43 -16.22 0.57
N MET A 307 -5.70 -15.84 0.46
CA MET A 307 -6.81 -16.52 1.13
C MET A 307 -6.96 -17.96 0.62
N LEU A 308 -6.90 -18.22 -0.69
CA LEU A 308 -6.92 -19.59 -1.24
C LEU A 308 -5.76 -20.44 -0.70
N ARG A 309 -4.57 -19.84 -0.55
CA ARG A 309 -3.39 -20.47 0.05
C ARG A 309 -3.63 -20.81 1.53
N ILE A 310 -4.03 -19.84 2.34
CA ILE A 310 -4.26 -20.00 3.79
C ILE A 310 -5.36 -21.02 4.08
N LEU A 311 -6.45 -20.99 3.30
CA LEU A 311 -7.56 -21.93 3.43
C LEU A 311 -7.27 -23.29 2.78
N ASN A 312 -6.17 -23.43 2.03
CA ASN A 312 -5.75 -24.62 1.30
C ASN A 312 -6.85 -25.13 0.34
N MET A 313 -7.35 -24.23 -0.52
CA MET A 313 -8.44 -24.51 -1.45
C MET A 313 -7.98 -25.10 -2.78
N PRO A 314 -8.49 -26.27 -3.23
CA PRO A 314 -8.15 -26.83 -4.54
C PRO A 314 -8.81 -26.04 -5.69
N PRO A 315 -8.17 -25.88 -6.85
CA PRO A 315 -6.94 -26.55 -7.26
C PRO A 315 -5.65 -25.81 -6.85
N PHE A 316 -5.73 -24.52 -6.52
CA PHE A 316 -4.55 -23.65 -6.46
C PHE A 316 -3.83 -23.60 -5.10
N GLY A 317 -4.51 -23.88 -3.99
CA GLY A 317 -4.00 -23.65 -2.63
C GLY A 317 -2.66 -24.33 -2.36
N LYS A 318 -2.46 -25.58 -2.83
CA LYS A 318 -1.18 -26.29 -2.70
C LYS A 318 -0.09 -25.65 -3.56
N PHE A 319 -0.39 -25.30 -4.81
CA PHE A 319 0.56 -24.66 -5.71
C PHE A 319 1.02 -23.30 -5.17
N LEU A 320 0.07 -22.49 -4.69
CA LEU A 320 0.34 -21.19 -4.07
C LEU A 320 1.20 -21.34 -2.81
N GLN A 321 0.94 -22.36 -1.99
CA GLN A 321 1.74 -22.64 -0.80
C GLN A 321 3.17 -23.07 -1.15
N LEU A 322 3.35 -23.90 -2.17
CA LEU A 322 4.67 -24.28 -2.66
C LEU A 322 5.44 -23.07 -3.21
N GLY A 323 4.78 -22.25 -4.04
CA GLY A 323 5.35 -21.01 -4.55
C GLY A 323 5.77 -20.07 -3.42
N PHE A 324 4.88 -19.80 -2.47
CA PHE A 324 5.17 -18.97 -1.30
C PHE A 324 6.42 -19.44 -0.55
N MET A 325 6.51 -20.75 -0.26
CA MET A 325 7.67 -21.32 0.45
C MET A 325 9.00 -21.16 -0.30
N ARG A 326 8.98 -20.99 -1.62
CA ARG A 326 10.21 -20.72 -2.40
C ARG A 326 10.65 -19.26 -2.35
N PHE A 327 9.71 -18.32 -2.18
CA PHE A 327 9.99 -16.87 -2.22
C PHE A 327 9.96 -16.19 -0.85
N VAL A 328 9.39 -16.84 0.17
CA VAL A 328 9.28 -16.31 1.54
C VAL A 328 10.64 -15.84 2.07
N ASP A 329 10.66 -14.64 2.65
CA ASP A 329 11.84 -14.02 3.21
C ASP A 329 11.67 -13.70 4.70
N GLU A 330 12.65 -13.04 5.31
CA GLU A 330 12.60 -12.66 6.72
C GLU A 330 11.48 -11.67 7.08
N LYS A 331 10.82 -11.06 6.10
CA LYS A 331 9.72 -10.11 6.29
C LYS A 331 8.36 -10.81 6.36
N ASP A 332 8.24 -12.02 5.80
CA ASP A 332 7.02 -12.83 5.81
C ASP A 332 7.11 -13.97 6.86
N ASP A 333 7.09 -13.62 8.15
CA ASP A 333 7.16 -14.58 9.27
C ASP A 333 5.79 -15.08 9.76
N GLY A 334 4.72 -14.37 9.39
CA GLY A 334 3.34 -14.66 9.78
C GLY A 334 2.57 -15.52 8.76
N PRO A 335 1.26 -15.73 8.98
CA PRO A 335 0.40 -16.48 8.05
C PRO A 335 0.17 -15.77 6.71
N LEU A 336 0.29 -14.44 6.65
CA LEU A 336 0.03 -13.64 5.45
C LEU A 336 1.28 -13.52 4.57
N ALA A 337 1.09 -13.48 3.24
CA ALA A 337 2.14 -13.17 2.29
C ALA A 337 2.18 -11.65 2.00
N LEU A 338 2.75 -10.88 2.91
CA LEU A 338 2.72 -9.42 2.84
C LEU A 338 3.74 -8.83 1.87
N THR A 339 4.91 -9.45 1.65
CA THR A 339 5.90 -8.92 0.70
C THR A 339 5.36 -8.68 -0.71
N PRO A 340 4.67 -9.63 -1.38
CA PRO A 340 4.09 -9.37 -2.71
C PRO A 340 2.97 -8.32 -2.67
N VAL A 341 2.17 -8.29 -1.60
CA VAL A 341 1.14 -7.26 -1.40
C VAL A 341 1.77 -5.88 -1.25
N TYR A 342 2.80 -5.74 -0.42
CA TYR A 342 3.52 -4.50 -0.21
C TYR A 342 4.32 -4.06 -1.43
N LEU A 343 4.81 -4.98 -2.27
CA LEU A 343 5.41 -4.59 -3.56
C LEU A 343 4.37 -3.90 -4.46
N LEU A 344 3.18 -4.51 -4.60
CA LEU A 344 2.10 -3.93 -5.39
C LEU A 344 1.64 -2.59 -4.80
N VAL A 345 1.35 -2.56 -3.49
CA VAL A 345 0.96 -1.35 -2.78
C VAL A 345 2.05 -0.29 -2.94
N GLY A 346 3.32 -0.62 -2.77
CA GLY A 346 4.42 0.31 -2.94
C GLY A 346 4.47 0.96 -4.33
N CYS A 347 4.23 0.20 -5.39
CA CYS A 347 4.14 0.73 -6.76
C CYS A 347 2.88 1.57 -6.99
N ALA A 348 1.73 1.12 -6.48
CA ALA A 348 0.42 1.70 -6.78
C ALA A 348 -0.03 2.81 -5.82
N LEU A 349 0.56 2.89 -4.63
CA LEU A 349 0.10 3.79 -3.57
C LEU A 349 0.18 5.26 -3.99
N PRO A 350 1.27 5.78 -4.59
CA PRO A 350 1.30 7.14 -5.10
C PRO A 350 0.15 7.43 -6.07
N LEU A 351 -0.22 6.45 -6.90
CA LEU A 351 -1.34 6.55 -7.84
C LEU A 351 -2.70 6.55 -7.11
N TRP A 352 -2.85 5.76 -6.04
CA TRP A 352 -4.09 5.68 -5.27
C TRP A 352 -4.39 6.90 -4.41
N ILE A 353 -3.34 7.58 -3.92
CA ILE A 353 -3.46 8.72 -3.00
C ILE A 353 -3.11 10.06 -3.66
N HIS A 354 -2.97 10.11 -4.99
CA HIS A 354 -2.76 11.37 -5.67
C HIS A 354 -4.06 12.16 -5.79
N PRO A 355 -4.08 13.47 -5.50
CA PRO A 355 -5.31 14.26 -5.59
C PRO A 355 -5.83 14.41 -7.02
N ASP A 356 -4.95 14.50 -8.00
CA ASP A 356 -5.31 14.77 -9.40
C ASP A 356 -4.32 14.10 -10.38
N LEU A 357 -4.75 13.00 -10.99
CA LEU A 357 -3.94 12.22 -11.93
C LEU A 357 -3.85 12.84 -13.34
N ASP A 358 -4.63 13.89 -13.62
CA ASP A 358 -4.70 14.48 -14.96
C ASP A 358 -3.80 15.72 -15.12
N LYS A 359 -3.28 16.30 -14.02
CA LYS A 359 -2.42 17.51 -14.03
C LYS A 359 -0.97 17.30 -14.50
N GLY A 360 -0.57 16.07 -14.81
CA GLY A 360 0.73 15.79 -15.44
C GLY A 360 1.97 15.91 -14.54
N ASP A 361 1.82 16.05 -13.21
CA ASP A 361 2.97 15.90 -12.29
C ASP A 361 3.29 14.42 -12.08
N LEU A 362 4.06 13.86 -13.01
CA LEU A 362 4.41 12.44 -12.99
C LEU A 362 5.38 12.08 -11.86
N LEU A 363 6.21 13.02 -11.39
CA LEU A 363 7.33 12.68 -10.52
C LEU A 363 6.87 12.09 -9.17
N PRO A 364 5.88 12.65 -8.46
CA PRO A 364 5.27 12.00 -7.29
C PRO A 364 4.69 10.63 -7.61
N LEU A 365 4.03 10.47 -8.75
CA LEU A 365 3.44 9.18 -9.17
C LEU A 365 4.51 8.08 -9.35
N PHE A 366 5.72 8.47 -9.77
CA PHE A 366 6.86 7.58 -9.89
C PHE A 366 7.57 7.25 -8.56
N ALA A 367 7.18 7.84 -7.42
CA ALA A 367 7.86 7.65 -6.14
C ALA A 367 8.04 6.16 -5.75
N GLY A 368 7.00 5.36 -5.95
CA GLY A 368 7.06 3.91 -5.72
C GLY A 368 8.04 3.22 -6.66
N LEU A 369 7.91 3.48 -7.96
CA LEU A 369 8.73 2.87 -9.01
C LEU A 369 10.21 3.24 -8.87
N LEU A 370 10.51 4.50 -8.56
CA LEU A 370 11.86 4.98 -8.31
C LEU A 370 12.46 4.31 -7.07
N SER A 371 11.75 4.34 -5.95
CA SER A 371 12.31 3.86 -4.68
C SER A 371 12.47 2.33 -4.64
N ILE A 372 11.44 1.55 -4.97
CA ILE A 372 11.46 0.09 -4.81
C ILE A 372 11.80 -0.62 -6.12
N GLY A 373 11.27 -0.13 -7.24
CA GLY A 373 11.52 -0.73 -8.55
C GLY A 373 12.98 -0.56 -8.99
N VAL A 374 13.49 0.67 -8.92
CA VAL A 374 14.82 1.04 -9.43
C VAL A 374 15.86 1.07 -8.31
N GLY A 375 15.61 1.83 -7.25
CA GLY A 375 16.54 2.07 -6.15
C GLY A 375 16.89 0.79 -5.39
N ASP A 376 15.90 0.17 -4.75
CA ASP A 376 16.07 -1.07 -3.97
C ASP A 376 16.56 -2.25 -4.83
N SER A 377 16.11 -2.38 -6.09
CA SER A 377 16.67 -3.38 -7.02
C SER A 377 18.15 -3.14 -7.30
N ALA A 378 18.56 -1.89 -7.56
CA ALA A 378 19.97 -1.54 -7.78
C ALA A 378 20.80 -1.75 -6.50
N ALA A 379 20.26 -1.35 -5.34
CA ALA A 379 20.90 -1.52 -4.04
C ALA A 379 21.17 -2.98 -3.72
N SER A 380 20.16 -3.84 -3.89
CA SER A 380 20.27 -5.27 -3.61
C SER A 380 21.20 -5.98 -4.60
N THR A 381 21.11 -5.66 -5.88
CA THR A 381 21.93 -6.28 -6.93
C THR A 381 23.39 -5.86 -6.81
N CYS A 382 23.66 -4.55 -6.79
CA CYS A 382 25.04 -4.04 -6.65
C CYS A 382 25.63 -4.38 -5.28
N GLY A 383 24.84 -4.31 -4.22
CA GLY A 383 25.27 -4.69 -2.88
C GLY A 383 25.67 -6.17 -2.78
N THR A 384 25.01 -7.05 -3.53
CA THR A 384 25.35 -8.49 -3.57
C THR A 384 26.63 -8.74 -4.37
N PHE A 385 26.81 -8.09 -5.52
CA PHE A 385 27.94 -8.38 -6.42
C PHE A 385 29.21 -7.59 -6.10
N VAL A 386 29.09 -6.33 -5.67
CA VAL A 386 30.21 -5.38 -5.53
C VAL A 386 30.37 -4.88 -4.09
N GLY A 387 29.38 -5.09 -3.23
CA GLY A 387 29.36 -4.57 -1.87
C GLY A 387 30.45 -5.14 -0.96
N LYS A 388 31.32 -4.26 -0.44
CA LYS A 388 32.37 -4.63 0.52
C LYS A 388 32.21 -3.91 1.85
N ASN A 389 31.71 -2.67 1.82
CA ASN A 389 31.65 -1.80 2.99
C ASN A 389 30.23 -1.76 3.58
N ARG A 390 30.00 -2.47 4.68
CA ARG A 390 28.68 -2.49 5.35
C ARG A 390 28.42 -1.23 6.17
N TRP A 391 27.15 -0.85 6.26
CA TRP A 391 26.70 0.16 7.22
C TRP A 391 26.77 -0.38 8.65
N PRO A 392 27.17 0.42 9.65
CA PRO A 392 27.17 -0.01 11.05
C PRO A 392 25.79 -0.50 11.50
N GLY A 393 25.72 -1.72 12.03
CA GLY A 393 24.46 -2.31 12.51
C GLY A 393 23.49 -2.76 11.41
N SER A 394 23.89 -2.75 10.13
CA SER A 394 23.06 -3.18 9.00
C SER A 394 23.78 -4.22 8.15
N LYS A 395 23.00 -5.10 7.50
CA LYS A 395 23.51 -6.04 6.50
C LYS A 395 23.76 -5.37 5.14
N LYS A 396 23.29 -4.14 4.96
CA LYS A 396 23.34 -3.38 3.71
C LYS A 396 24.69 -2.68 3.54
N THR A 397 25.09 -2.47 2.28
CA THR A 397 26.40 -1.93 1.92
C THR A 397 26.32 -0.49 1.44
N LYS A 398 27.39 0.29 1.66
CA LYS A 398 27.52 1.67 1.19
C LYS A 398 27.48 1.73 -0.34
N GLU A 399 28.09 0.74 -1.00
CA GLU A 399 28.05 0.59 -2.46
C GLU A 399 26.62 0.34 -2.96
N GLY A 400 25.83 -0.47 -2.24
CA GLY A 400 24.40 -0.64 -2.51
C GLY A 400 23.63 0.67 -2.39
N THR A 401 23.87 1.45 -1.33
CA THR A 401 23.24 2.77 -1.16
C THR A 401 23.64 3.76 -2.27
N ALA A 402 24.91 3.75 -2.71
CA ALA A 402 25.37 4.57 -3.83
C ALA A 402 24.67 4.16 -5.14
N ALA A 403 24.55 2.86 -5.41
CA ALA A 403 23.81 2.35 -6.56
C ALA A 403 22.32 2.75 -6.51
N CYS A 404 21.69 2.67 -5.33
CA CYS A 404 20.33 3.13 -5.08
C CYS A 404 20.14 4.59 -5.49
N PHE A 405 21.04 5.45 -5.03
CA PHE A 405 20.97 6.89 -5.30
C PHE A 405 21.19 7.20 -6.78
N LEU A 406 22.26 6.65 -7.37
CA LEU A 406 22.66 6.94 -8.75
C LEU A 406 21.64 6.42 -9.76
N SER A 407 21.07 5.22 -9.56
CA SER A 407 20.10 4.64 -10.49
C SER A 407 18.80 5.45 -10.54
N GLN A 408 18.31 5.90 -9.39
CA GLN A 408 17.12 6.74 -9.29
C GLN A 408 17.35 8.11 -9.90
N LEU A 409 18.49 8.75 -9.59
CA LEU A 409 18.83 10.06 -10.14
C LEU A 409 18.98 10.00 -11.66
N PHE A 410 19.63 8.94 -12.17
CA PHE A 410 19.74 8.69 -13.60
C PHE A 410 18.35 8.57 -14.25
N LEU A 411 17.42 7.80 -13.68
CA LEU A 411 16.09 7.66 -14.27
C LEU A 411 15.32 8.99 -14.27
N VAL A 412 15.40 9.80 -13.20
CA VAL A 412 14.77 11.13 -13.17
C VAL A 412 15.32 12.02 -14.28
N ILE A 413 16.66 12.07 -14.44
CA ILE A 413 17.30 12.86 -15.51
C ILE A 413 16.89 12.34 -16.89
N PHE A 414 16.84 11.02 -17.06
CA PHE A 414 16.39 10.40 -18.32
C PHE A 414 14.94 10.77 -18.65
N LEU A 415 14.02 10.69 -17.68
CA LEU A 415 12.61 11.08 -17.85
C LEU A 415 12.44 12.56 -18.19
N ILE A 416 13.30 13.43 -17.64
CA ILE A 416 13.35 14.86 -18.01
C ILE A 416 13.86 15.03 -19.45
N HIS A 417 14.88 14.26 -19.85
CA HIS A 417 15.47 14.34 -21.17
C HIS A 417 14.49 13.93 -22.29
N ILE A 418 13.66 12.92 -22.05
CA ILE A 418 12.62 12.47 -22.98
C ILE A 418 11.28 13.18 -22.80
N GLU A 419 11.26 14.29 -22.04
CA GLU A 419 10.12 15.21 -21.88
C GLU A 419 8.86 14.62 -21.21
N TYR A 420 8.94 13.44 -20.59
CA TYR A 420 7.85 12.93 -19.76
C TYR A 420 7.73 13.65 -18.43
N VAL A 421 8.85 14.12 -17.88
CA VAL A 421 8.86 14.97 -16.68
C VAL A 421 9.29 16.37 -17.10
N PRO A 422 8.57 17.44 -16.69
CA PRO A 422 8.95 18.80 -17.03
C PRO A 422 10.36 19.11 -16.50
N ARG A 423 11.07 20.00 -17.20
CA ARG A 423 12.37 20.51 -16.73
C ARG A 423 12.18 21.22 -15.38
N THR A 424 12.51 20.53 -14.31
CA THR A 424 12.30 20.97 -12.92
C THR A 424 13.63 21.12 -12.22
N ASN A 425 13.63 21.88 -11.12
CA ASN A 425 14.78 21.97 -10.24
C ASN A 425 15.06 20.59 -9.61
N LEU A 426 16.23 20.03 -9.88
CA LEU A 426 16.63 18.71 -9.38
C LEU A 426 16.84 18.67 -7.87
N ILE A 427 16.85 19.79 -7.14
CA ILE A 427 17.03 19.81 -5.68
C ILE A 427 15.99 18.95 -4.98
N LYS A 428 14.70 19.11 -5.32
CA LYS A 428 13.58 18.37 -4.69
C LYS A 428 13.71 16.85 -4.91
N PRO A 429 13.79 16.32 -6.16
CA PRO A 429 13.98 14.89 -6.38
C PRO A 429 15.29 14.37 -5.79
N THR A 430 16.39 15.13 -5.90
CA THR A 430 17.69 14.69 -5.35
C THR A 430 17.63 14.54 -3.84
N PHE A 431 16.98 15.48 -3.13
CA PHE A 431 16.78 15.40 -1.69
C PHE A 431 15.91 14.21 -1.28
N ALA A 432 14.82 13.96 -2.02
CA ALA A 432 13.95 12.81 -1.81
C ALA A 432 14.68 11.48 -2.03
N ILE A 433 15.47 11.37 -3.12
CA ILE A 433 16.27 10.18 -3.44
C ILE A 433 17.37 9.96 -2.40
N ALA A 434 18.07 11.01 -1.97
CA ALA A 434 19.10 10.92 -0.93
C ALA A 434 18.51 10.39 0.37
N THR A 435 17.38 10.95 0.80
CA THR A 435 16.73 10.53 2.04
C THR A 435 16.19 9.10 1.95
N SER A 436 15.55 8.74 0.84
CA SER A 436 15.08 7.38 0.57
C SER A 436 16.22 6.36 0.58
N SER A 437 17.37 6.68 -0.02
CA SER A 437 18.55 5.81 -0.03
C SER A 437 19.15 5.62 1.37
N ILE A 438 19.13 6.65 2.21
CA ILE A 438 19.61 6.54 3.61
C ILE A 438 18.65 5.68 4.45
N VAL A 439 17.34 5.85 4.27
CA VAL A 439 16.34 5.06 4.98
C VAL A 439 16.36 3.61 4.52
N GLU A 440 16.53 3.35 3.22
CA GLU A 440 16.77 2.02 2.68
C GLU A 440 17.91 1.32 3.43
N ALA A 441 19.04 2.00 3.61
CA ALA A 441 20.22 1.43 4.28
C ALA A 441 20.01 1.07 5.76
N LYS A 442 19.06 1.72 6.44
CA LYS A 442 18.89 1.69 7.91
C LYS A 442 17.58 1.07 8.39
N THR A 443 16.55 1.01 7.55
CA THR A 443 15.23 0.52 7.96
C THR A 443 15.22 -1.00 8.15
N ASP A 444 14.53 -1.44 9.20
CA ASP A 444 14.21 -2.84 9.50
C ASP A 444 12.73 -3.18 9.18
N GLN A 445 11.97 -2.17 8.76
CA GLN A 445 10.60 -2.29 8.26
C GLN A 445 10.60 -2.76 6.81
N VAL A 446 9.45 -3.21 6.31
CA VAL A 446 9.36 -3.59 4.89
C VAL A 446 9.52 -2.36 3.98
N ASP A 447 10.70 -2.21 3.40
CA ASP A 447 11.06 -1.20 2.38
C ASP A 447 9.97 -0.96 1.32
N ASN A 448 9.28 -2.01 0.86
CA ASN A 448 8.22 -1.92 -0.15
C ASN A 448 7.06 -0.97 0.23
N ILE A 449 6.77 -0.76 1.52
CA ILE A 449 5.74 0.22 1.94
C ILE A 449 6.36 1.54 2.41
N VAL A 450 7.56 1.49 3.00
CA VAL A 450 8.19 2.64 3.64
C VAL A 450 8.78 3.63 2.63
N LEU A 451 9.56 3.13 1.69
CA LEU A 451 10.30 3.99 0.76
C LEU A 451 9.37 4.76 -0.20
N PRO A 452 8.31 4.14 -0.76
CA PRO A 452 7.35 4.85 -1.62
C PRO A 452 6.65 5.99 -0.90
N LEU A 453 6.11 5.74 0.31
CA LEU A 453 5.41 6.76 1.09
C LEU A 453 6.32 7.95 1.42
N MET A 454 7.53 7.68 1.88
CA MET A 454 8.46 8.75 2.24
C MET A 454 8.92 9.54 1.02
N MET A 455 9.23 8.86 -0.09
CA MET A 455 9.60 9.53 -1.33
C MET A 455 8.44 10.37 -1.87
N TYR A 456 7.23 9.82 -1.88
CA TYR A 456 6.01 10.52 -2.30
C TYR A 456 5.78 11.78 -1.47
N ALA A 457 5.86 11.68 -0.13
CA ALA A 457 5.72 12.82 0.77
C ALA A 457 6.71 13.96 0.47
N MET A 458 7.93 13.64 0.03
CA MET A 458 8.95 14.63 -0.32
C MET A 458 8.80 15.18 -1.75
N MET A 459 8.13 14.42 -2.63
CA MET A 459 7.91 14.77 -4.03
C MET A 459 6.61 15.54 -4.27
N LEU A 460 5.58 15.37 -3.43
CA LEU A 460 4.49 16.35 -3.26
C LEU A 460 5.09 17.70 -2.93
#